data_AF-A0A3D4UXZ9-F1
#
_entry.id   AF-A0A3D4UXZ9-F1
#
_cell.length_a   1.000
_cell.length_b   1.000
_cell.length_c   1.000
_cell.angle_alpha   90.00
_cell.angle_beta   90.00
_cell.angle_gamma   90.00
#
_symmetry.space_group_name_H-M   'P 1'
#
loop_
_entity.id
_entity.type
_entity.pdbx_description
1 polymer ?
#
loop_
_entity_poly.entity_id
_entity_poly.type
_entity_poly.pdbx_seq_one_letter_code
_entity_poly.pdbx_strand_id
1 'polypeptide(L)'
;MKNLDSSVQQKIDQWLEGSYDENAKQEIRSLIEQEKYEELTDAFYKDLEFGTGGLRGIMGVGSNRVNKYTFGVATQGFSNFLKKTYPDQQIKVAIAHDCRNNSDTLAKVVADVFSANGIKVFFFEGLRPTPELSYAVRELNCQGGVVLTASHNPKEYNGFKAYGADGGQLVSPHDKAVMDEVQKVASIDEVKFEGNNDLIQLIGEDIDQKYLAELKKLSVSQKEIQNQKDLKIVFSPIHGTAGVLVPPALKMYGFENVTLVEEQMVVDGNFPTVVYPNPEEQDALAMALDKAKEIDAELVMA
;
A
#
# COMPACT_ATOMS: atom_id res chain seq x y z
N MET A 1 34.69 -3.69 -21.05
CA MET A 1 34.10 -3.23 -19.78
C MET A 1 32.64 -2.92 -20.06
N LYS A 2 31.71 -3.51 -19.31
CA LYS A 2 30.30 -3.10 -19.41
C LYS A 2 30.24 -1.68 -18.83
N ASN A 3 30.14 -0.69 -19.68
CA ASN A 3 30.02 0.70 -19.25
C ASN A 3 28.52 1.03 -19.17
N LEU A 4 28.13 1.79 -18.15
CA LEU A 4 26.78 2.33 -18.05
C LEU A 4 26.51 3.27 -19.25
N ASP A 5 25.25 3.31 -19.70
CA ASP A 5 24.82 4.32 -20.66
C ASP A 5 25.05 5.72 -20.06
N SER A 6 25.45 6.69 -20.88
CA SER A 6 25.66 8.08 -20.45
C SER A 6 24.47 8.68 -19.70
N SER A 7 23.24 8.35 -20.10
CA SER A 7 22.01 8.82 -19.47
C SER A 7 21.80 8.22 -18.07
N VAL A 8 22.12 6.93 -17.91
CA VAL A 8 22.10 6.22 -16.64
C VAL A 8 23.15 6.80 -15.70
N GLN A 9 24.37 7.02 -16.18
CA GLN A 9 25.45 7.61 -15.39
C GLN A 9 25.07 9.00 -14.88
N GLN A 10 24.49 9.85 -15.74
CA GLN A 10 24.03 11.19 -15.34
C GLN A 10 23.00 11.15 -14.21
N LYS A 11 22.03 10.23 -14.26
CA LYS A 11 21.03 10.08 -13.18
C LYS A 11 21.66 9.57 -11.88
N ILE A 12 22.63 8.65 -11.97
CA ILE A 12 23.40 8.19 -10.82
C ILE A 12 24.17 9.36 -10.18
N ASP A 13 24.86 10.16 -10.98
CA ASP A 13 25.64 11.30 -10.50
C ASP A 13 24.71 12.33 -9.82
N GLN A 14 23.53 12.61 -10.40
CA GLN A 14 22.50 13.45 -9.78
C GLN A 14 22.08 12.94 -8.39
N TRP A 15 21.94 11.62 -8.21
CA TRP A 15 21.62 11.04 -6.91
C TRP A 15 22.78 11.14 -5.91
N LEU A 16 24.02 10.94 -6.37
CA LEU A 16 25.21 11.01 -5.53
C LEU A 16 25.53 12.44 -5.07
N GLU A 17 25.27 13.43 -5.92
CA GLU A 17 25.53 14.85 -5.67
C GLU A 17 24.34 15.57 -5.03
N GLY A 18 23.11 15.11 -5.29
CA GLY A 18 21.87 15.74 -4.82
C GLY A 18 21.53 15.50 -3.34
N SER A 19 20.37 16.01 -2.94
CA SER A 19 19.84 15.98 -1.56
C SER A 19 19.22 14.62 -1.18
N TYR A 20 19.94 13.55 -1.46
CA TYR A 20 19.64 12.20 -1.01
C TYR A 20 20.46 11.87 0.25
N ASP A 21 19.91 11.06 1.14
CA ASP A 21 20.61 10.60 2.34
C ASP A 21 21.82 9.73 2.02
N GLU A 22 22.76 9.67 2.96
CA GLU A 22 24.00 8.91 2.76
C GLU A 22 23.76 7.41 2.65
N ASN A 23 22.67 6.86 3.20
CA ASN A 23 22.36 5.44 3.05
C ASN A 23 22.07 5.09 1.59
N ALA A 24 21.23 5.89 0.91
CA ALA A 24 20.94 5.71 -0.51
C ALA A 24 22.21 5.90 -1.36
N LYS A 25 23.03 6.91 -1.05
CA LYS A 25 24.29 7.14 -1.76
C LYS A 25 25.29 5.99 -1.56
N GLN A 26 25.37 5.43 -0.36
CA GLN A 26 26.21 4.26 -0.07
C GLN A 26 25.74 3.02 -0.80
N GLU A 27 24.43 2.78 -0.89
CA GLU A 27 23.87 1.66 -1.67
C GLU A 27 24.29 1.76 -3.15
N ILE A 28 24.15 2.95 -3.75
CA ILE A 28 24.61 3.21 -5.13
C ILE A 28 26.11 2.96 -5.29
N ARG A 29 26.94 3.52 -4.39
CA ARG A 29 28.41 3.34 -4.43
C ARG A 29 28.77 1.85 -4.31
N SER A 30 28.09 1.10 -3.45
CA SER A 30 28.33 -0.34 -3.29
C SER A 30 27.98 -1.14 -4.55
N LEU A 31 26.88 -0.80 -5.23
CA LEU A 31 26.52 -1.42 -6.52
C LEU A 31 27.57 -1.13 -7.61
N ILE A 32 28.15 0.08 -7.61
CA ILE A 32 29.24 0.47 -8.52
C ILE A 32 30.51 -0.34 -8.20
N GLU A 33 30.92 -0.42 -6.94
CA GLU A 33 32.10 -1.17 -6.49
C GLU A 33 31.99 -2.67 -6.80
N GLN A 34 30.78 -3.23 -6.74
CA GLN A 34 30.50 -4.63 -7.07
C GLN A 34 30.30 -4.88 -8.58
N GLU A 35 30.48 -3.86 -9.43
CA GLU A 35 30.29 -3.94 -10.88
C GLU A 35 28.88 -4.44 -11.31
N LYS A 36 27.86 -4.16 -10.49
CA LYS A 36 26.45 -4.55 -10.74
C LYS A 36 25.77 -3.63 -11.76
N TYR A 37 26.38 -3.47 -12.93
CA TYR A 37 25.94 -2.51 -13.94
C TYR A 37 24.55 -2.80 -14.52
N GLU A 38 24.11 -4.05 -14.56
CA GLU A 38 22.75 -4.40 -15.01
C GLU A 38 21.69 -3.96 -13.99
N GLU A 39 21.95 -4.16 -12.69
CA GLU A 39 21.07 -3.70 -11.62
C GLU A 39 21.00 -2.17 -11.58
N LEU A 40 22.15 -1.49 -11.74
CA LEU A 40 22.21 -0.03 -11.84
C LEU A 40 21.48 0.49 -13.08
N THR A 41 21.65 -0.17 -14.23
CA THR A 41 20.94 0.20 -15.45
C THR A 41 19.44 0.09 -15.23
N ASP A 42 18.95 -1.03 -14.71
CA ASP A 42 17.51 -1.21 -14.45
C ASP A 42 16.95 -0.24 -13.39
N ALA A 43 17.76 0.14 -12.40
CA ALA A 43 17.36 1.08 -11.35
C ALA A 43 17.27 2.55 -11.82
N PHE A 44 18.01 2.94 -12.87
CA PHE A 44 18.17 4.34 -13.26
C PHE A 44 17.82 4.66 -14.72
N TYR A 45 17.56 3.68 -15.61
CA TYR A 45 17.28 3.96 -17.03
C TYR A 45 16.02 4.78 -17.28
N LYS A 46 15.09 4.82 -16.31
CA LYS A 46 13.86 5.62 -16.37
C LYS A 46 13.43 6.07 -14.98
N ASP A 47 12.37 6.84 -14.92
CA ASP A 47 11.70 7.17 -13.67
C ASP A 47 10.53 6.20 -13.45
N LEU A 48 10.23 5.90 -12.19
CA LEU A 48 9.09 5.06 -11.84
C LEU A 48 7.81 5.80 -12.23
N GLU A 49 7.11 5.28 -13.24
CA GLU A 49 5.95 5.94 -13.82
C GLU A 49 4.72 5.83 -12.92
N PHE A 50 4.08 6.97 -12.66
CA PHE A 50 2.76 7.03 -12.01
C PHE A 50 1.70 6.64 -13.05
N GLY A 51 1.27 5.38 -13.05
CA GLY A 51 0.27 4.86 -13.97
C GLY A 51 -1.17 5.17 -13.53
N THR A 52 -2.14 4.54 -14.19
CA THR A 52 -3.56 4.62 -13.81
C THR A 52 -3.73 4.13 -12.36
N GLY A 53 -3.92 5.09 -11.45
CA GLY A 53 -4.19 4.83 -10.04
C GLY A 53 -2.99 4.63 -9.12
N GLY A 54 -1.74 4.83 -9.56
CA GLY A 54 -0.59 4.76 -8.65
C GLY A 54 0.79 4.41 -9.23
N LEU A 55 1.76 4.25 -8.33
CA LEU A 55 3.10 3.70 -8.58
C LEU A 55 3.16 2.23 -8.17
N ARG A 56 3.92 1.41 -8.91
CA ARG A 56 4.27 0.05 -8.50
C ARG A 56 5.64 -0.31 -9.05
N GLY A 57 6.51 -0.86 -8.22
CA GLY A 57 7.84 -1.26 -8.64
C GLY A 57 8.58 -2.05 -7.57
N ILE A 58 9.77 -2.52 -7.94
CA ILE A 58 10.71 -3.17 -7.03
C ILE A 58 11.24 -2.12 -6.05
N MET A 59 11.33 -2.48 -4.77
CA MET A 59 11.94 -1.63 -3.76
C MET A 59 13.47 -1.57 -3.92
N GLY A 60 14.06 -0.40 -3.66
CA GLY A 60 15.51 -0.23 -3.68
C GLY A 60 15.93 1.19 -4.08
N VAL A 61 17.24 1.43 -4.16
CA VAL A 61 17.75 2.73 -4.63
C VAL A 61 17.59 2.91 -6.13
N GLY A 62 17.24 4.14 -6.55
CA GLY A 62 17.15 4.54 -7.95
C GLY A 62 15.83 5.18 -8.34
N SER A 63 15.84 5.82 -9.50
CA SER A 63 14.68 6.55 -10.02
C SER A 63 13.57 5.62 -10.52
N ASN A 64 13.89 4.40 -10.94
CA ASN A 64 12.95 3.34 -11.35
C ASN A 64 12.71 2.32 -10.21
N ARG A 65 12.67 2.79 -8.96
CA ARG A 65 12.43 1.96 -7.77
C ARG A 65 11.42 2.58 -6.84
N VAL A 66 10.79 1.74 -6.02
CA VAL A 66 10.03 2.20 -4.86
C VAL A 66 10.98 2.49 -3.71
N ASN A 67 11.00 3.75 -3.29
CA ASN A 67 11.75 4.21 -2.13
C ASN A 67 11.13 5.51 -1.60
N LYS A 68 11.70 6.06 -0.53
CA LYS A 68 11.19 7.28 0.10
C LYS A 68 11.13 8.48 -0.86
N TYR A 69 12.04 8.57 -1.83
CA TYR A 69 12.12 9.71 -2.75
C TYR A 69 11.07 9.62 -3.84
N THR A 70 10.89 8.46 -4.46
CA THR A 70 9.85 8.28 -5.49
C THR A 70 8.45 8.43 -4.89
N PHE A 71 8.22 7.91 -3.67
CA PHE A 71 6.97 8.14 -2.94
C PHE A 71 6.82 9.60 -2.47
N GLY A 72 7.92 10.24 -2.06
CA GLY A 72 7.91 11.65 -1.70
C GLY A 72 7.50 12.55 -2.85
N VAL A 73 8.09 12.37 -4.03
CA VAL A 73 7.74 13.09 -5.26
C VAL A 73 6.27 12.86 -5.65
N ALA A 74 5.81 11.61 -5.63
CA ALA A 74 4.40 11.29 -5.88
C ALA A 74 3.45 11.96 -4.88
N THR A 75 3.81 11.96 -3.60
CA THR A 75 3.01 12.58 -2.53
C THR A 75 3.01 14.10 -2.62
N GLN A 76 4.14 14.71 -3.00
CA GLN A 76 4.23 16.15 -3.23
C GLN A 76 3.36 16.59 -4.41
N GLY A 77 3.43 15.87 -5.54
CA GLY A 77 2.56 16.12 -6.69
C GLY A 77 1.09 15.92 -6.34
N PHE A 78 0.75 14.86 -5.59
CA PHE A 78 -0.63 14.64 -5.14
C PHE A 78 -1.10 15.74 -4.16
N SER A 79 -0.23 16.21 -3.27
CA SER A 79 -0.51 17.35 -2.39
C SER A 79 -0.80 18.63 -3.18
N ASN A 80 -0.03 18.90 -4.23
CA ASN A 80 -0.23 20.04 -5.12
C ASN A 80 -1.59 19.93 -5.84
N PHE A 81 -1.92 18.74 -6.36
CA PHE A 81 -3.23 18.47 -6.98
C PHE A 81 -4.39 18.71 -6.00
N LEU A 82 -4.31 18.19 -4.78
CA LEU A 82 -5.38 18.36 -3.79
C LEU A 82 -5.59 19.83 -3.42
N LYS A 83 -4.50 20.59 -3.20
CA LYS A 83 -4.56 22.03 -2.92
C LYS A 83 -5.20 22.84 -4.03
N LYS A 84 -4.91 22.48 -5.27
CA LYS A 84 -5.50 23.12 -6.45
C LYS A 84 -6.98 22.77 -6.63
N THR A 85 -7.35 21.52 -6.33
CA THR A 85 -8.72 21.00 -6.52
C THR A 85 -9.67 21.48 -5.43
N TYR A 86 -9.17 21.63 -4.20
CA TYR A 86 -9.94 21.96 -3.02
C TYR A 86 -9.39 23.25 -2.36
N PRO A 87 -9.48 24.40 -3.03
CA PRO A 87 -9.02 25.67 -2.46
C PRO A 87 -9.86 26.04 -1.22
N ASP A 88 -9.25 26.81 -0.32
CA ASP A 88 -9.91 27.45 0.83
C ASP A 88 -10.56 26.51 1.86
N GLN A 89 -10.15 25.24 1.91
CA GLN A 89 -10.59 24.30 2.94
C GLN A 89 -9.43 23.47 3.52
N GLN A 90 -9.62 22.96 4.74
CA GLN A 90 -8.67 22.03 5.35
C GLN A 90 -8.75 20.67 4.66
N ILE A 91 -7.74 20.37 3.84
CA ILE A 91 -7.63 19.09 3.16
C ILE A 91 -7.31 18.00 4.18
N LYS A 92 -7.99 16.86 4.03
CA LYS A 92 -7.81 15.64 4.81
C LYS A 92 -7.50 14.46 3.89
N VAL A 93 -6.59 13.59 4.29
CA VAL A 93 -6.29 12.33 3.59
C VAL A 93 -6.27 11.16 4.57
N ALA A 94 -6.62 9.97 4.09
CA ALA A 94 -6.44 8.73 4.84
C ALA A 94 -5.27 7.91 4.24
N ILE A 95 -4.48 7.25 5.08
CA ILE A 95 -3.35 6.42 4.66
C ILE A 95 -3.46 5.04 5.30
N ALA A 96 -3.38 4.00 4.46
CA ALA A 96 -3.27 2.60 4.87
C ALA A 96 -2.05 1.95 4.22
N HIS A 97 -1.67 0.78 4.70
CA HIS A 97 -0.62 -0.02 4.08
C HIS A 97 -0.87 -1.52 4.27
N ASP A 98 -0.21 -2.34 3.46
CA ASP A 98 -0.21 -3.80 3.62
C ASP A 98 1.01 -4.29 4.44
N CYS A 99 1.17 -5.62 4.49
CA CYS A 99 2.21 -6.29 5.27
C CYS A 99 3.59 -6.33 4.58
N ARG A 100 3.74 -5.81 3.37
CA ARG A 100 5.01 -5.90 2.62
C ARG A 100 6.13 -5.21 3.38
N ASN A 101 7.36 -5.67 3.16
CA ASN A 101 8.53 -5.04 3.73
C ASN A 101 8.55 -3.54 3.42
N ASN A 102 8.90 -2.73 4.41
CA ASN A 102 8.96 -1.26 4.36
C ASN A 102 7.62 -0.54 4.09
N SER A 103 6.47 -1.23 3.95
CA SER A 103 5.18 -0.58 3.73
C SER A 103 4.82 0.42 4.84
N ASP A 104 5.12 0.08 6.10
CA ASP A 104 4.91 0.94 7.27
C ASP A 104 5.80 2.20 7.25
N THR A 105 7.10 2.03 7.01
CA THR A 105 8.09 3.12 6.99
C THR A 105 7.86 4.05 5.80
N LEU A 106 7.55 3.51 4.63
CA LEU A 106 7.19 4.29 3.45
C LEU A 106 5.84 5.00 3.65
N ALA A 107 4.88 4.39 4.36
CA ALA A 107 3.60 5.04 4.65
C ALA A 107 3.79 6.24 5.58
N LYS A 108 4.71 6.13 6.54
CA LYS A 108 5.10 7.25 7.39
C LYS A 108 5.74 8.39 6.58
N VAL A 109 6.59 8.09 5.60
CA VAL A 109 7.14 9.11 4.68
C VAL A 109 6.01 9.82 3.92
N VAL A 110 5.01 9.09 3.43
CA VAL A 110 3.85 9.68 2.76
C VAL A 110 3.05 10.58 3.71
N ALA A 111 2.82 10.14 4.96
CA ALA A 111 2.16 10.94 5.98
C ALA A 111 2.94 12.23 6.31
N ASP A 112 4.26 12.14 6.37
CA ASP A 112 5.14 13.29 6.61
C ASP A 112 5.06 14.30 5.48
N VAL A 113 5.12 13.84 4.22
CA VAL A 113 5.03 14.76 3.08
C VAL A 113 3.68 15.47 2.99
N PHE A 114 2.57 14.75 3.24
CA PHE A 114 1.25 15.40 3.30
C PHE A 114 1.16 16.42 4.43
N SER A 115 1.56 16.04 5.64
CA SER A 115 1.48 16.92 6.82
C SER A 115 2.42 18.14 6.71
N ALA A 116 3.61 18.00 6.14
CA ALA A 116 4.52 19.10 5.81
C ALA A 116 3.90 20.07 4.78
N ASN A 117 2.95 19.58 4.00
CA ASN A 117 2.14 20.38 3.09
C ASN A 117 0.89 20.99 3.76
N GLY A 118 0.70 20.84 5.07
CA GLY A 118 -0.45 21.38 5.79
C GLY A 118 -1.73 20.55 5.63
N ILE A 119 -1.62 19.34 5.11
CA ILE A 119 -2.75 18.42 4.92
C ILE A 119 -2.92 17.59 6.19
N LYS A 120 -4.16 17.49 6.70
CA LYS A 120 -4.46 16.63 7.84
C LYS A 120 -4.46 15.17 7.38
N VAL A 121 -3.75 14.31 8.10
CA VAL A 121 -3.57 12.90 7.77
C VAL A 121 -4.26 12.05 8.83
N PHE A 122 -5.11 11.13 8.40
CA PHE A 122 -5.56 10.00 9.20
C PHE A 122 -4.74 8.79 8.80
N PHE A 123 -3.93 8.28 9.71
CA PHE A 123 -2.97 7.21 9.42
C PHE A 123 -3.34 5.96 10.20
N PHE A 124 -3.60 4.85 9.50
CA PHE A 124 -3.85 3.59 10.18
C PHE A 124 -2.61 3.15 10.97
N GLU A 125 -2.82 2.79 12.24
CA GLU A 125 -1.74 2.38 13.17
C GLU A 125 -1.10 1.03 12.81
N GLY A 126 -1.73 0.27 11.92
CA GLY A 126 -1.21 -0.96 11.37
C GLY A 126 -1.84 -1.24 10.01
N LEU A 127 -1.50 -2.39 9.44
CA LEU A 127 -1.98 -2.77 8.12
C LEU A 127 -3.51 -2.81 8.07
N ARG A 128 -4.10 -2.29 6.99
CA ARG A 128 -5.54 -2.35 6.73
C ARG A 128 -5.83 -2.58 5.26
N PRO A 129 -6.92 -3.30 4.93
CA PRO A 129 -7.24 -3.64 3.56
C PRO A 129 -7.67 -2.40 2.77
N THR A 130 -7.39 -2.42 1.47
CA THR A 130 -7.81 -1.39 0.52
C THR A 130 -9.30 -0.96 0.64
N PRO A 131 -10.28 -1.88 0.76
CA PRO A 131 -11.67 -1.48 0.95
C PRO A 131 -11.94 -0.69 2.23
N GLU A 132 -11.17 -0.90 3.30
CA GLU A 132 -11.34 -0.11 4.52
C GLU A 132 -10.71 1.28 4.38
N LEU A 133 -9.60 1.43 3.65
CA LEU A 133 -9.13 2.76 3.26
C LEU A 133 -10.22 3.52 2.48
N SER A 134 -10.82 2.85 1.49
CA SER A 134 -11.92 3.42 0.69
C SER A 134 -13.08 3.89 1.57
N TYR A 135 -13.46 3.08 2.56
CA TYR A 135 -14.47 3.44 3.56
C TYR A 135 -14.02 4.63 4.41
N ALA A 136 -12.81 4.60 4.98
CA ALA A 136 -12.27 5.63 5.85
C ALA A 136 -12.21 7.00 5.17
N VAL A 137 -11.85 7.05 3.88
CA VAL A 137 -11.86 8.28 3.08
C VAL A 137 -13.25 8.94 3.12
N ARG A 138 -14.30 8.15 2.93
CA ARG A 138 -15.69 8.63 2.90
C ARG A 138 -16.18 9.00 4.31
N GLU A 139 -15.95 8.12 5.27
CA GLU A 139 -16.37 8.29 6.68
C GLU A 139 -15.74 9.54 7.31
N LEU A 140 -14.47 9.82 7.01
CA LEU A 140 -13.71 10.95 7.58
C LEU A 140 -13.79 12.22 6.72
N ASN A 141 -14.54 12.17 5.62
CA ASN A 141 -14.70 13.26 4.65
C ASN A 141 -13.33 13.76 4.15
N CYS A 142 -12.46 12.83 3.78
CA CYS A 142 -11.17 13.09 3.17
C CYS A 142 -11.33 13.47 1.69
N GLN A 143 -10.39 14.27 1.18
CA GLN A 143 -10.34 14.66 -0.22
C GLN A 143 -9.52 13.69 -1.08
N GLY A 144 -8.81 12.77 -0.41
CA GLY A 144 -8.15 11.65 -1.05
C GLY A 144 -7.64 10.63 -0.04
N GLY A 145 -6.98 9.60 -0.54
CA GLY A 145 -6.31 8.61 0.29
C GLY A 145 -5.18 7.92 -0.44
N VAL A 146 -4.33 7.23 0.31
CA VAL A 146 -3.23 6.42 -0.23
C VAL A 146 -3.19 5.07 0.46
N VAL A 147 -3.15 3.98 -0.31
CA VAL A 147 -2.76 2.67 0.22
C VAL A 147 -1.40 2.28 -0.33
N LEU A 148 -0.50 1.92 0.57
CA LEU A 148 0.78 1.34 0.20
C LEU A 148 0.63 -0.18 0.04
N THR A 149 0.67 -0.63 -1.21
CA THR A 149 0.52 -2.04 -1.55
C THR A 149 0.87 -2.29 -3.02
N ALA A 150 1.54 -3.41 -3.29
CA ALA A 150 1.64 -3.99 -4.62
C ALA A 150 0.62 -5.11 -4.86
N SER A 151 -0.46 -5.16 -4.08
CA SER A 151 -1.52 -6.17 -4.18
C SER A 151 -0.96 -7.59 -4.05
N HIS A 152 -1.00 -8.38 -5.13
CA HIS A 152 -0.56 -9.78 -5.16
C HIS A 152 0.88 -9.97 -5.67
N ASN A 153 1.60 -8.88 -6.00
CA ASN A 153 2.96 -8.97 -6.56
C ASN A 153 3.96 -9.68 -5.62
N PRO A 154 5.16 -10.07 -6.09
CA PRO A 154 6.19 -10.69 -5.25
C PRO A 154 6.65 -9.76 -4.12
N LYS A 155 7.28 -10.30 -3.07
CA LYS A 155 7.69 -9.56 -1.85
C LYS A 155 8.62 -8.38 -2.08
N GLU A 156 9.39 -8.39 -3.17
CA GLU A 156 10.32 -7.33 -3.55
C GLU A 156 9.60 -6.08 -4.04
N TYR A 157 8.31 -6.20 -4.41
CA TYR A 157 7.51 -5.11 -4.90
C TYR A 157 6.77 -4.40 -3.78
N ASN A 158 6.63 -3.09 -3.94
CA ASN A 158 5.68 -2.28 -3.20
C ASN A 158 5.01 -1.28 -4.16
N GLY A 159 4.04 -0.51 -3.67
CA GLY A 159 3.28 0.39 -4.51
C GLY A 159 2.59 1.50 -3.72
N PHE A 160 2.21 2.54 -4.42
CA PHE A 160 1.49 3.71 -3.91
C PHE A 160 0.22 3.82 -4.74
N LYS A 161 -0.96 3.61 -4.18
CA LYS A 161 -2.22 3.77 -4.90
C LYS A 161 -2.99 4.97 -4.38
N ALA A 162 -3.33 5.90 -5.26
CA ALA A 162 -4.04 7.13 -4.89
C ALA A 162 -5.55 7.00 -5.07
N TYR A 163 -6.30 7.58 -4.13
CA TYR A 163 -7.76 7.52 -4.05
C TYR A 163 -8.35 8.92 -4.00
N GLY A 164 -9.53 9.09 -4.61
CA GLY A 164 -10.29 10.34 -4.61
C GLY A 164 -11.25 10.45 -3.41
N ALA A 165 -11.91 11.60 -3.28
CA ALA A 165 -12.84 11.89 -2.18
C ALA A 165 -14.07 10.97 -2.14
N ASP A 166 -14.38 10.27 -3.23
CA ASP A 166 -15.44 9.27 -3.32
C ASP A 166 -15.06 7.92 -2.70
N GLY A 167 -13.79 7.76 -2.30
CA GLY A 167 -13.21 6.51 -1.84
C GLY A 167 -12.80 5.57 -2.97
N GLY A 168 -12.92 5.99 -4.24
CA GLY A 168 -12.48 5.22 -5.40
C GLY A 168 -10.99 5.44 -5.69
N GLN A 169 -10.34 4.45 -6.30
CA GLN A 169 -8.99 4.66 -6.84
C GLN A 169 -9.06 5.71 -7.95
N LEU A 170 -8.07 6.59 -8.02
CA LEU A 170 -8.03 7.62 -9.07
C LEU A 170 -7.96 6.95 -10.45
N VAL A 171 -8.88 7.38 -11.32
CA VAL A 171 -8.95 7.01 -12.72
C VAL A 171 -9.00 8.29 -13.57
N SER A 172 -8.87 8.13 -14.89
CA SER A 172 -8.99 9.25 -15.83
C SER A 172 -10.32 9.99 -15.66
N PRO A 173 -10.31 11.34 -15.65
CA PRO A 173 -9.18 12.23 -15.92
C PRO A 173 -8.34 12.63 -14.69
N HIS A 174 -8.71 12.22 -13.48
CA HIS A 174 -8.07 12.70 -12.24
C HIS A 174 -6.67 12.12 -12.04
N ASP A 175 -6.44 10.86 -12.43
CA ASP A 175 -5.11 10.26 -12.41
C ASP A 175 -4.09 11.07 -13.23
N LYS A 176 -4.46 11.52 -14.43
CA LYS A 176 -3.63 12.34 -15.31
C LYS A 176 -3.35 13.70 -14.69
N ALA A 177 -4.35 14.31 -14.06
CA ALA A 177 -4.15 15.58 -13.36
C ALA A 177 -3.17 15.44 -12.19
N VAL A 178 -3.16 14.30 -11.48
CA VAL A 178 -2.13 14.02 -10.46
C VAL A 178 -0.77 13.80 -11.12
N MET A 179 -0.69 13.01 -12.19
CA MET A 179 0.56 12.80 -12.93
C MET A 179 1.17 14.13 -13.40
N ASP A 180 0.37 15.05 -13.93
CA ASP A 180 0.81 16.36 -14.39
C ASP A 180 1.42 17.19 -13.24
N GLU A 181 0.86 17.10 -12.03
CA GLU A 181 1.42 17.78 -10.85
C GLU A 181 2.66 17.07 -10.29
N VAL A 182 2.75 15.74 -10.42
CA VAL A 182 3.98 14.96 -10.08
C VAL A 182 5.12 15.31 -11.02
N GLN A 183 4.87 15.42 -12.33
CA GLN A 183 5.87 15.79 -13.34
C GLN A 183 6.40 17.23 -13.19
N LYS A 184 5.69 18.10 -12.47
CA LYS A 184 6.14 19.46 -12.17
C LYS A 184 7.14 19.54 -11.03
N VAL A 185 7.27 18.49 -10.22
CA VAL A 185 8.27 18.42 -9.15
C VAL A 185 9.63 18.19 -9.81
N ALA A 186 10.39 19.27 -10.03
CA ALA A 186 11.58 19.24 -10.86
C ALA A 186 12.84 18.81 -10.08
N SER A 187 12.86 19.02 -8.77
CA SER A 187 13.93 18.57 -7.87
C SER A 187 13.37 17.88 -6.62
N ILE A 188 14.19 16.98 -6.05
CA ILE A 188 13.90 16.38 -4.75
C ILE A 188 13.85 17.41 -3.62
N ASP A 189 14.52 18.56 -3.78
CA ASP A 189 14.49 19.68 -2.82
C ASP A 189 13.11 20.35 -2.71
N GLU A 190 12.22 20.15 -3.69
CA GLU A 190 10.85 20.65 -3.63
C GLU A 190 9.95 19.77 -2.74
N VAL A 191 10.37 18.53 -2.44
CA VAL A 191 9.61 17.60 -1.61
C VAL A 191 9.84 17.91 -0.14
N LYS A 192 8.74 18.18 0.57
CA LYS A 192 8.79 18.50 1.99
C LYS A 192 8.75 17.22 2.84
N PHE A 193 9.92 16.71 3.25
CA PHE A 193 10.00 15.48 4.05
C PHE A 193 9.81 15.68 5.56
N GLU A 194 9.91 16.91 6.06
CA GLU A 194 9.76 17.21 7.49
C GLU A 194 8.27 17.30 7.87
N GLY A 195 7.73 16.18 8.34
CA GLY A 195 6.32 16.07 8.73
C GLY A 195 5.92 16.94 9.92
N ASN A 196 4.62 17.20 10.03
CA ASN A 196 4.01 17.86 11.17
C ASN A 196 3.11 16.88 11.92
N ASN A 197 3.58 16.39 13.08
CA ASN A 197 2.86 15.40 13.88
C ASN A 197 1.50 15.92 14.39
N ASP A 198 1.30 17.23 14.56
CA ASP A 198 0.01 17.79 14.99
C ASP A 198 -1.09 17.61 13.93
N LEU A 199 -0.69 17.36 12.68
CA LEU A 199 -1.59 17.08 11.56
C LEU A 199 -1.75 15.59 11.28
N ILE A 200 -1.05 14.71 12.00
CA ILE A 200 -1.13 13.26 11.82
C ILE A 200 -1.92 12.67 12.99
N GLN A 201 -3.09 12.12 12.68
CA GLN A 201 -3.95 11.43 13.63
C GLN A 201 -3.91 9.93 13.34
N LEU A 202 -3.51 9.12 14.32
CA LEU A 202 -3.63 7.67 14.21
C LEU A 202 -5.12 7.24 14.28
N ILE A 203 -5.47 6.26 13.45
CA ILE A 203 -6.79 5.61 13.42
C ILE A 203 -6.60 4.10 13.42
N GLY A 204 -7.63 3.36 13.85
CA GLY A 204 -7.54 1.90 13.94
C GLY A 204 -8.89 1.30 14.28
N GLU A 205 -8.97 0.64 15.43
CA GLU A 205 -10.15 -0.12 15.87
C GLU A 205 -11.47 0.70 15.82
N ASP A 206 -11.42 2.00 16.06
CA ASP A 206 -12.58 2.88 15.99
C ASP A 206 -13.18 2.96 14.57
N ILE A 207 -12.33 2.96 13.55
CA ILE A 207 -12.75 2.88 12.14
C ILE A 207 -13.15 1.46 11.77
N ASP A 208 -12.41 0.46 12.26
CA ASP A 208 -12.71 -0.96 12.01
C ASP A 208 -14.13 -1.32 12.48
N GLN A 209 -14.51 -0.90 13.68
CA GLN A 209 -15.83 -1.16 14.25
C GLN A 209 -16.94 -0.50 13.42
N LYS A 210 -16.72 0.73 12.93
CA LYS A 210 -17.68 1.41 12.05
C LYS A 210 -17.80 0.72 10.70
N TYR A 211 -16.68 0.33 10.11
CA TYR A 211 -16.65 -0.40 8.85
C TYR A 211 -17.38 -1.74 8.95
N LEU A 212 -17.09 -2.53 9.99
CA LEU A 212 -17.79 -3.78 10.28
C LEU A 212 -19.30 -3.55 10.51
N ALA A 213 -19.69 -2.49 11.21
CA ALA A 213 -21.10 -2.16 11.41
C ALA A 213 -21.83 -1.85 10.09
N GLU A 214 -21.19 -1.15 9.15
CA GLU A 214 -21.77 -0.94 7.81
C GLU A 214 -21.83 -2.25 7.00
N LEU A 215 -20.78 -3.07 7.05
CA LEU A 215 -20.78 -4.38 6.39
C LEU A 215 -21.94 -5.25 6.89
N LYS A 216 -22.20 -5.26 8.20
CA LYS A 216 -23.33 -6.01 8.78
C LYS A 216 -24.67 -5.67 8.14
N LYS A 217 -24.90 -4.40 7.80
CA LYS A 217 -26.15 -3.93 7.16
C LYS A 217 -26.30 -4.45 5.73
N LEU A 218 -25.20 -4.85 5.08
CA LEU A 218 -25.20 -5.43 3.74
C LEU A 218 -25.50 -6.93 3.74
N SER A 219 -25.64 -7.57 4.92
CA SER A 219 -26.03 -8.98 5.01
C SER A 219 -27.41 -9.22 4.40
N VAL A 220 -27.47 -10.05 3.36
CA VAL A 220 -28.71 -10.34 2.62
C VAL A 220 -29.56 -11.46 3.23
N SER A 221 -28.96 -12.33 4.03
CA SER A 221 -29.56 -13.61 4.44
C SER A 221 -29.26 -13.95 5.91
N GLN A 222 -29.60 -13.02 6.81
CA GLN A 222 -29.29 -13.16 8.24
C GLN A 222 -29.89 -14.44 8.84
N LYS A 223 -31.11 -14.82 8.43
CA LYS A 223 -31.77 -16.03 8.92
C LYS A 223 -31.01 -17.29 8.47
N GLU A 224 -30.57 -17.33 7.23
CA GLU A 224 -29.84 -18.46 6.67
C GLU A 224 -28.46 -18.58 7.33
N ILE A 225 -27.77 -17.46 7.61
CA ILE A 225 -26.51 -17.49 8.37
C ILE A 225 -26.72 -18.08 9.76
N GLN A 226 -27.81 -17.72 10.46
CA GLN A 226 -28.11 -18.31 11.77
C GLN A 226 -28.43 -19.81 11.68
N ASN A 227 -29.13 -20.24 10.62
CA ASN A 227 -29.41 -21.66 10.38
C ASN A 227 -28.15 -22.46 10.01
N GLN A 228 -27.11 -21.79 9.50
CA GLN A 228 -25.84 -22.36 9.04
C GLN A 228 -24.67 -21.81 9.88
N LYS A 229 -24.92 -21.49 11.15
CA LYS A 229 -23.91 -20.89 12.03
C LYS A 229 -22.70 -21.82 12.25
N ASP A 230 -22.90 -23.12 12.12
CA ASP A 230 -21.89 -24.18 12.24
C ASP A 230 -21.25 -24.59 10.91
N LEU A 231 -21.55 -23.89 9.79
CA LEU A 231 -20.89 -24.07 8.49
C LEU A 231 -19.37 -24.03 8.69
N LYS A 232 -18.68 -25.10 8.28
CA LYS A 232 -17.22 -25.20 8.41
C LYS A 232 -16.54 -24.34 7.36
N ILE A 233 -15.98 -23.21 7.77
CA ILE A 233 -15.26 -22.29 6.91
C ILE A 233 -13.77 -22.36 7.23
N VAL A 234 -12.92 -22.58 6.23
CA VAL A 234 -11.48 -22.36 6.35
C VAL A 234 -11.14 -21.01 5.75
N PHE A 235 -10.44 -20.18 6.52
CA PHE A 235 -9.99 -18.87 6.07
C PHE A 235 -8.47 -18.75 6.14
N SER A 236 -7.86 -18.23 5.07
CA SER A 236 -6.45 -17.84 5.05
C SER A 236 -6.30 -16.44 4.47
N PRO A 237 -5.69 -15.47 5.17
CA PRO A 237 -5.40 -14.17 4.60
C PRO A 237 -4.13 -14.16 3.74
N ILE A 238 -3.42 -15.30 3.61
CA ILE A 238 -2.12 -15.42 2.94
C ILE A 238 -1.14 -14.33 3.45
N HIS A 239 -1.02 -14.23 4.78
CA HIS A 239 -0.25 -13.20 5.52
C HIS A 239 -0.74 -11.75 5.31
N GLY A 240 -1.81 -11.55 4.54
CA GLY A 240 -2.28 -10.27 4.06
C GLY A 240 -3.27 -9.56 4.97
N THR A 241 -3.79 -8.44 4.47
CA THR A 241 -4.59 -7.49 5.24
C THR A 241 -5.96 -7.99 5.68
N ALA A 242 -6.51 -9.00 4.99
CA ALA A 242 -7.79 -9.59 5.31
C ALA A 242 -7.82 -10.25 6.70
N GLY A 243 -6.65 -10.63 7.25
CA GLY A 243 -6.52 -11.26 8.56
C GLY A 243 -7.03 -10.38 9.70
N VAL A 244 -7.05 -9.06 9.51
CA VAL A 244 -7.52 -8.09 10.52
C VAL A 244 -9.05 -8.09 10.62
N LEU A 245 -9.76 -8.14 9.49
CA LEU A 245 -11.19 -7.85 9.44
C LEU A 245 -12.08 -9.05 9.13
N VAL A 246 -11.60 -10.06 8.41
CA VAL A 246 -12.44 -11.19 8.00
C VAL A 246 -12.86 -12.06 9.19
N PRO A 247 -11.96 -12.47 10.11
CA PRO A 247 -12.38 -13.24 11.28
C PRO A 247 -13.43 -12.53 12.16
N PRO A 248 -13.26 -11.25 12.57
CA PRO A 248 -14.30 -10.56 13.32
C PRO A 248 -15.57 -10.32 12.49
N ALA A 249 -15.48 -10.12 11.17
CA ALA A 249 -16.66 -9.99 10.31
C ALA A 249 -17.50 -11.28 10.26
N LEU A 250 -16.86 -12.44 10.05
CA LEU A 250 -17.56 -13.73 10.04
C LEU A 250 -18.23 -14.02 11.38
N LYS A 251 -17.52 -13.77 12.49
CA LYS A 251 -18.09 -13.87 13.84
C LYS A 251 -19.28 -12.93 14.04
N MET A 252 -19.19 -11.69 13.58
CA MET A 252 -20.26 -10.69 13.67
C MET A 252 -21.51 -11.07 12.85
N TYR A 253 -21.34 -11.72 11.70
CA TYR A 253 -22.44 -12.26 10.92
C TYR A 253 -23.12 -13.46 11.60
N GLY A 254 -22.39 -14.19 12.45
CA GLY A 254 -22.91 -15.28 13.27
C GLY A 254 -22.32 -16.65 12.97
N PHE A 255 -21.24 -16.73 12.19
CA PHE A 255 -20.54 -18.00 11.99
C PHE A 255 -19.70 -18.34 13.23
N GLU A 256 -19.86 -19.56 13.72
CA GLU A 256 -19.24 -20.09 14.94
C GLU A 256 -18.11 -21.10 14.61
N ASN A 257 -18.06 -21.61 13.38
CA ASN A 257 -17.15 -22.68 12.95
C ASN A 257 -16.16 -22.23 11.85
N VAL A 258 -15.37 -21.21 12.19
CA VAL A 258 -14.32 -20.67 11.32
C VAL A 258 -12.96 -21.19 11.78
N THR A 259 -12.27 -21.95 10.93
CA THR A 259 -10.91 -22.43 11.13
C THR A 259 -9.95 -21.53 10.37
N LEU A 260 -8.94 -21.00 11.05
CA LEU A 260 -7.90 -20.18 10.45
C LEU A 260 -6.72 -21.06 10.03
N VAL A 261 -6.08 -20.72 8.91
CA VAL A 261 -4.77 -21.28 8.57
C VAL A 261 -3.72 -20.51 9.37
N GLU A 262 -3.42 -20.99 10.58
CA GLU A 262 -2.59 -20.30 11.59
C GLU A 262 -1.23 -19.86 11.03
N GLU A 263 -0.58 -20.69 10.20
CA GLU A 263 0.70 -20.36 9.57
C GLU A 263 0.60 -19.14 8.67
N GLN A 264 -0.55 -18.93 8.02
CA GLN A 264 -0.82 -17.81 7.11
C GLN A 264 -1.51 -16.64 7.81
N MET A 265 -1.88 -16.76 9.10
CA MET A 265 -2.35 -15.62 9.92
C MET A 265 -1.20 -14.74 10.42
N VAL A 266 0.04 -15.25 10.40
CA VAL A 266 1.23 -14.48 10.78
C VAL A 266 1.47 -13.38 9.75
N VAL A 267 1.50 -12.13 10.18
CA VAL A 267 1.82 -10.98 9.31
C VAL A 267 3.31 -11.00 8.99
N ASP A 268 3.65 -11.31 7.73
CA ASP A 268 5.04 -11.34 7.25
C ASP A 268 5.13 -10.90 5.79
N GLY A 269 5.86 -9.81 5.54
CA GLY A 269 6.06 -9.24 4.21
C GLY A 269 6.92 -10.09 3.27
N ASN A 270 7.53 -11.18 3.76
CA ASN A 270 8.22 -12.17 2.94
C ASN A 270 7.31 -13.29 2.45
N PHE A 271 6.07 -13.36 2.94
CA PHE A 271 5.09 -14.39 2.58
C PHE A 271 5.66 -15.82 2.69
N PRO A 272 6.17 -16.26 3.85
CA PRO A 272 7.05 -17.43 3.98
C PRO A 272 6.43 -18.77 3.54
N THR A 273 5.11 -18.83 3.41
CA THR A 273 4.38 -20.04 2.99
C THR A 273 4.10 -20.09 1.49
N VAL A 274 4.32 -19.00 0.74
CA VAL A 274 3.96 -18.90 -0.68
C VAL A 274 5.02 -18.17 -1.49
N VAL A 275 5.14 -18.49 -2.78
CA VAL A 275 6.00 -17.73 -3.70
C VAL A 275 5.31 -16.45 -4.15
N TYR A 276 4.00 -16.52 -4.38
CA TYR A 276 3.18 -15.42 -4.87
C TYR A 276 1.91 -15.32 -4.01
N PRO A 277 1.67 -14.19 -3.32
CA PRO A 277 0.51 -14.03 -2.44
C PRO A 277 -0.76 -13.70 -3.26
N ASN A 278 -1.15 -14.61 -4.15
CA ASN A 278 -2.34 -14.50 -4.98
C ASN A 278 -3.21 -15.74 -4.77
N PRO A 279 -4.44 -15.60 -4.25
CA PRO A 279 -5.33 -16.74 -4.06
C PRO A 279 -5.76 -17.41 -5.37
N GLU A 280 -5.51 -16.82 -6.54
CA GLU A 280 -5.73 -17.50 -7.83
C GLU A 280 -4.63 -18.53 -8.15
N GLU A 281 -3.49 -18.47 -7.46
CA GLU A 281 -2.42 -19.46 -7.59
C GLU A 281 -2.72 -20.68 -6.74
N GLN A 282 -2.64 -21.87 -7.35
CA GLN A 282 -2.96 -23.12 -6.67
C GLN A 282 -2.11 -23.34 -5.41
N ASP A 283 -0.82 -23.01 -5.47
CA ASP A 283 0.11 -23.18 -4.34
C ASP A 283 -0.25 -22.26 -3.16
N ALA A 284 -0.83 -21.09 -3.42
CA ALA A 284 -1.20 -20.15 -2.37
C ALA A 284 -2.43 -20.60 -1.56
N LEU A 285 -3.34 -21.35 -2.21
CA LEU A 285 -4.53 -21.94 -1.58
C LEU A 285 -4.28 -23.33 -0.99
N ALA A 286 -3.16 -23.97 -1.29
CA ALA A 286 -2.92 -25.38 -0.96
C ALA A 286 -3.12 -25.68 0.54
N MET A 287 -2.56 -24.84 1.43
CA MET A 287 -2.71 -25.01 2.89
C MET A 287 -4.16 -24.93 3.34
N ALA A 288 -4.93 -23.97 2.80
CA ALA A 288 -6.35 -23.82 3.12
C ALA A 288 -7.18 -25.00 2.60
N LEU A 289 -6.87 -25.48 1.38
CA LEU A 289 -7.53 -26.65 0.80
C LEU A 289 -7.22 -27.94 1.56
N ASP A 290 -5.99 -28.13 2.02
CA ASP A 290 -5.61 -29.31 2.79
C ASP A 290 -6.23 -29.29 4.19
N LYS A 291 -6.28 -28.13 4.84
CA LYS A 291 -7.03 -27.94 6.08
C LYS A 291 -8.52 -28.22 5.88
N ALA A 292 -9.09 -27.75 4.77
CA ALA A 292 -10.49 -28.02 4.43
C ALA A 292 -10.79 -29.51 4.26
N LYS A 293 -9.90 -30.27 3.59
CA LYS A 293 -10.04 -31.73 3.47
C LYS A 293 -9.91 -32.43 4.83
N GLU A 294 -9.01 -31.98 5.70
CA GLU A 294 -8.78 -32.56 7.03
C GLU A 294 -10.04 -32.48 7.91
N ILE A 295 -10.72 -31.34 7.89
CA ILE A 295 -11.89 -31.08 8.76
C ILE A 295 -13.23 -31.28 8.05
N ASP A 296 -13.20 -31.68 6.79
CA ASP A 296 -14.37 -31.78 5.90
C ASP A 296 -15.14 -30.44 5.86
N ALA A 297 -14.42 -29.37 5.51
CA ALA A 297 -14.97 -28.02 5.42
C ALA A 297 -15.76 -27.79 4.13
N GLU A 298 -16.78 -26.96 4.23
CA GLU A 298 -17.73 -26.68 3.15
C GLU A 298 -17.33 -25.45 2.32
N LEU A 299 -16.52 -24.56 2.89
CA LEU A 299 -16.07 -23.33 2.24
C LEU A 299 -14.60 -23.04 2.56
N VAL A 300 -13.85 -22.62 1.54
CA VAL A 300 -12.52 -22.01 1.67
C VAL A 300 -12.62 -20.55 1.23
N MET A 301 -12.00 -19.65 2.01
CA MET A 301 -11.89 -18.22 1.72
C MET A 301 -10.42 -17.79 1.80
N ALA A 302 -9.97 -16.96 0.86
CA ALA A 302 -8.66 -16.30 0.87
C ALA A 302 -8.71 -14.91 0.24
#